data_AF-A0A3B8QCK0-F1
#
_entry.id   AF-A0A3B8QCK0-F1
#
_cell.length_a   1.000
_cell.length_b   1.000
_cell.length_c   1.000
_cell.angle_alpha   90.00
_cell.angle_beta   90.00
_cell.angle_gamma   90.00
#
_symmetry.space_group_name_H-M   'P 1'
#
loop_
_entity.id
_entity.type
_entity.pdbx_description
1 polymer ?
#
loop_
_entity_poly.entity_id
_entity_poly.type
_entity_poly.pdbx_seq_one_letter_code
_entity_poly.pdbx_strand_id
1 'polypeptide(L)'
;MTVTQDIQTRFGPGAGSTIPPVVGNPPTGNPSICPATVDRARGALAGAAIGEALGEPVEDRSRQWITARFGIINGFVVPNPKTGSDTQLTLITADSILADPVDHPTRFASQLAATRIDTRGQAVLRAQDAVRSGRSWWEIASPDSAGTSGAARCAAFGLLWAGDPRRAAYEAALSTAVTHGHPVATSAAAALAAAVALAANGHGPLDADWLNSVADICAEFNQGNIDGVTVVDRLRILPAMLAQSPEAALSMLGTGPIAIEAVPAALWCAATATTPVQGLLNAVNAGGDTDTIAAMAGACLGGRHGDGAWPSELNQIGGLTAAVDVADRISQTAPAVTNPQPVTTTPNPGEGSGGDTPVHVSFLIDRSGSMGGMVDDVVGGFNEFVESQKKETGDCTMTLAQFDTQDPYEIVHNGIPIGDVPELTRAQYQPRGATPLLDALGTLLTRTDQRLSNLGTNEDQIVVVFTDGYENSSTTWSRSALFQAIEARKSAGWTFVYLGANQDS
;
A
#
# COMPACT_ATOMS: atom_id res chain seq x y z
N MET A 1 4.48 9.41 -22.47
CA MET A 1 3.04 9.60 -22.18
C MET A 1 2.94 10.82 -21.27
N THR A 2 1.99 11.73 -21.47
CA THR A 2 1.79 12.85 -20.54
C THR A 2 1.07 12.37 -19.27
N VAL A 3 1.16 13.11 -18.16
CA VAL A 3 0.43 12.76 -16.92
C VAL A 3 -1.07 12.69 -17.16
N THR A 4 -1.64 13.68 -17.86
CA THR A 4 -3.06 13.67 -18.24
C THR A 4 -3.44 12.41 -19.03
N GLN A 5 -2.61 12.01 -19.99
CA GLN A 5 -2.86 10.80 -20.79
C GLN A 5 -2.78 9.53 -19.95
N ASP A 6 -1.79 9.42 -19.06
CA ASP A 6 -1.64 8.27 -18.16
C ASP A 6 -2.85 8.13 -17.23
N ILE A 7 -3.21 9.21 -16.53
CA ILE A 7 -4.32 9.24 -15.59
C ILE A 7 -5.65 8.98 -16.31
N GLN A 8 -5.87 9.60 -17.47
CA GLN A 8 -7.09 9.37 -18.25
C GLN A 8 -7.19 7.92 -18.75
N THR A 9 -6.06 7.31 -19.12
CA THR A 9 -6.01 5.92 -19.56
C THR A 9 -6.30 4.96 -18.41
N ARG A 10 -5.76 5.23 -17.22
CA ARG A 10 -5.92 4.37 -16.03
C ARG A 10 -7.29 4.51 -15.37
N PHE A 11 -7.81 5.73 -15.28
CA PHE A 11 -8.94 6.06 -14.40
C PHE A 11 -10.07 6.80 -15.10
N GLY A 12 -9.97 7.02 -16.41
CA GLY A 12 -10.98 7.69 -17.21
C GLY A 12 -10.92 9.23 -17.17
N PRO A 13 -11.82 9.88 -17.93
CA PRO A 13 -11.75 11.33 -18.17
C PRO A 13 -11.99 12.19 -16.91
N GLY A 14 -12.76 11.70 -15.94
CA GLY A 14 -13.00 12.41 -14.68
C GLY A 14 -11.70 12.67 -13.91
N ALA A 15 -10.93 11.60 -13.66
CA ALA A 15 -9.61 11.70 -13.04
C ALA A 15 -8.63 12.49 -13.91
N GLY A 16 -8.63 12.26 -15.23
CA GLY A 16 -7.77 12.95 -16.19
C GLY A 16 -7.95 14.47 -16.23
N SER A 17 -9.11 14.98 -15.82
CA SER A 17 -9.35 16.43 -15.69
C SER A 17 -9.06 16.99 -14.30
N THR A 18 -9.23 16.18 -13.24
CA THR A 18 -9.21 16.66 -11.86
C THR A 18 -7.83 16.60 -11.21
N ILE A 19 -7.04 15.57 -11.52
CA ILE A 19 -5.77 15.30 -10.84
C ILE A 19 -4.56 16.05 -11.41
N PRO A 20 -4.40 16.23 -12.75
CA PRO A 20 -3.22 16.90 -13.28
C PRO A 20 -2.92 18.30 -12.72
N PRO A 21 -3.90 19.17 -12.39
CA PRO A 21 -3.61 20.43 -11.72
C PRO A 21 -2.91 20.28 -10.35
N VAL A 22 -3.20 19.19 -9.63
CA VAL A 22 -2.65 18.90 -8.30
C VAL A 22 -1.31 18.19 -8.38
N VAL A 23 -1.06 17.37 -9.40
CA VAL A 23 0.21 16.62 -9.55
C VAL A 23 1.21 17.35 -10.45
N GLY A 24 0.75 18.23 -11.32
CA GLY A 24 1.54 18.87 -12.36
C GLY A 24 1.75 17.95 -13.56
N ASN A 25 2.83 18.18 -14.32
CA ASN A 25 3.17 17.38 -15.50
C ASN A 25 4.61 16.80 -15.46
N PRO A 26 5.00 16.08 -14.40
CA PRO A 26 6.29 15.38 -14.35
C PRO A 26 6.38 14.25 -15.39
N PRO A 27 7.59 13.78 -15.71
CA PRO A 27 7.77 12.47 -16.34
C PRO A 27 7.17 11.35 -15.49
N THR A 28 6.44 10.42 -16.10
CA THR A 28 5.77 9.32 -15.38
C THR A 28 6.70 8.18 -14.94
N GLY A 29 7.97 8.22 -15.35
CA GLY A 29 8.96 7.17 -15.13
C GLY A 29 8.66 5.85 -15.87
N ASN A 30 9.48 4.83 -15.63
CA ASN A 30 9.26 3.46 -16.07
C ASN A 30 8.29 2.77 -15.08
N PRO A 31 7.13 2.26 -15.52
CA PRO A 31 6.17 1.62 -14.63
C PRO A 31 6.66 0.27 -14.06
N SER A 32 7.70 -0.32 -14.65
CA SER A 32 8.27 -1.61 -14.20
C SER A 32 8.74 -1.50 -12.76
N ILE A 33 8.24 -2.40 -11.90
CA ILE A 33 8.66 -2.51 -10.51
C ILE A 33 10.14 -2.87 -10.45
N CYS A 34 10.87 -2.21 -9.57
CA CYS A 34 12.31 -2.38 -9.37
C CYS A 34 12.62 -2.17 -7.88
N PRO A 35 12.25 -3.16 -7.05
CA PRO A 35 12.15 -2.94 -5.62
C PRO A 35 13.52 -2.92 -4.95
N ALA A 36 13.57 -2.25 -3.80
CA ALA A 36 14.70 -2.30 -2.90
C ALA A 36 14.96 -3.73 -2.42
N THR A 37 16.23 -4.04 -2.14
CA THR A 37 16.59 -5.33 -1.51
C THR A 37 15.91 -5.48 -0.14
N VAL A 38 15.69 -6.71 0.32
CA VAL A 38 15.06 -7.00 1.62
C VAL A 38 15.71 -6.23 2.77
N ASP A 39 17.05 -6.21 2.85
CA ASP A 39 17.79 -5.47 3.87
C ASP A 39 17.42 -3.97 3.90
N ARG A 40 17.38 -3.35 2.71
CA ARG A 40 17.07 -1.94 2.53
C ARG A 40 15.60 -1.61 2.83
N ALA A 41 14.68 -2.47 2.40
CA ALA A 41 13.26 -2.30 2.67
C ALA A 41 12.94 -2.45 4.16
N ARG A 42 13.47 -3.49 4.81
CA ARG A 42 13.35 -3.69 6.26
C ARG A 42 13.90 -2.51 7.02
N GLY A 43 15.14 -2.09 6.70
CA GLY A 43 15.74 -0.90 7.29
C GLY A 43 14.83 0.31 7.18
N ALA A 44 14.31 0.62 6.00
CA ALA A 44 13.45 1.78 5.80
C ALA A 44 12.14 1.72 6.60
N LEU A 45 11.36 0.63 6.48
CA LEU A 45 10.05 0.55 7.15
C LEU A 45 10.18 0.36 8.67
N ALA A 46 11.20 -0.36 9.15
CA ALA A 46 11.52 -0.40 10.57
C ALA A 46 11.92 0.98 11.09
N GLY A 47 12.76 1.70 10.34
CA GLY A 47 13.18 3.06 10.68
C GLY A 47 12.02 4.04 10.78
N ALA A 48 11.07 3.95 9.86
CA ALA A 48 9.85 4.75 9.89
C ALA A 48 9.03 4.46 11.16
N ALA A 49 8.76 3.17 11.44
CA ALA A 49 8.01 2.74 12.61
C ALA A 49 8.68 3.13 13.95
N ILE A 50 10.01 2.98 14.04
CA ILE A 50 10.80 3.36 15.22
C ILE A 50 10.80 4.88 15.39
N GLY A 51 10.94 5.63 14.30
CA GLY A 51 10.89 7.08 14.31
C GLY A 51 9.56 7.61 14.86
N GLU A 52 8.44 7.09 14.35
CA GLU A 52 7.10 7.42 14.84
C GLU A 52 6.97 7.11 16.34
N ALA A 53 7.31 5.88 16.76
CA ALA A 53 7.18 5.46 18.16
C ALA A 53 8.06 6.27 19.14
N LEU A 54 9.20 6.80 18.68
CA LEU A 54 10.04 7.71 19.46
C LEU A 54 9.47 9.13 19.51
N GLY A 55 8.90 9.61 18.40
CA GLY A 55 8.43 10.97 18.24
C GLY A 55 7.02 11.23 18.78
N GLU A 56 6.11 10.25 18.73
CA GLU A 56 4.69 10.40 19.11
C GLU A 56 4.52 10.95 20.53
N PRO A 57 5.27 10.49 21.56
CA PRO A 57 5.09 10.99 22.92
C PRO A 57 5.41 12.49 23.11
N VAL A 58 6.12 13.10 22.16
CA VAL A 58 6.53 14.51 22.19
C VAL A 58 6.01 15.32 21.00
N GLU A 59 5.09 14.75 20.22
CA GLU A 59 4.39 15.45 19.14
C GLU A 59 3.68 16.71 19.69
N ASP A 60 3.60 17.75 18.86
CA ASP A 60 3.07 19.08 19.15
C ASP A 60 3.81 19.84 20.26
N ARG A 61 4.93 19.33 20.76
CA ARG A 61 5.75 20.02 21.78
C ARG A 61 6.84 20.84 21.13
N SER A 62 7.11 22.02 21.69
CA SER A 62 8.26 22.81 21.25
C SER A 62 9.55 22.16 21.70
N ARG A 63 10.64 22.41 20.96
CA ARG A 63 11.99 21.96 21.36
C ARG A 63 12.35 22.38 22.78
N GLN A 64 12.01 23.61 23.17
CA GLN A 64 12.26 24.10 24.52
C GLN A 64 11.54 23.25 25.58
N TRP A 65 10.30 22.85 25.30
CA TRP A 65 9.54 21.99 26.19
C TRP A 65 10.18 20.60 26.30
N ILE A 66 10.59 20.01 25.17
CA ILE A 66 11.28 18.70 25.13
C ILE A 66 12.56 18.77 25.97
N THR A 67 13.42 19.75 25.73
CA THR A 67 14.66 19.96 26.48
C THR A 67 14.41 20.17 27.97
N ALA A 68 13.41 20.96 28.34
CA ALA A 68 13.09 21.21 29.75
C ALA A 68 12.56 19.96 30.47
N ARG A 69 11.85 19.07 29.76
CA ARG A 69 11.20 17.90 30.34
C ARG A 69 12.11 16.66 30.37
N PHE A 70 12.88 16.46 29.31
CA PHE A 70 13.63 15.22 29.05
C PHE A 70 15.12 15.44 28.81
N GLY A 71 15.57 16.69 28.65
CA GLY A 71 16.90 16.97 28.11
C GLY A 71 16.97 16.58 26.64
N ILE A 72 18.04 15.88 26.24
CA ILE A 72 18.15 15.29 24.91
C ILE A 72 17.53 13.89 24.97
N ILE A 73 16.50 13.64 24.16
CA ILE A 73 15.92 12.31 24.01
C ILE A 73 16.94 11.42 23.29
N ASN A 74 17.27 10.29 23.91
CA ASN A 74 18.23 9.29 23.38
C ASN A 74 17.61 7.88 23.26
N GLY A 75 16.28 7.77 23.35
CA GLY A 75 15.54 6.51 23.34
C GLY A 75 14.07 6.73 23.74
N PHE A 76 13.32 5.66 23.99
CA PHE A 76 11.90 5.78 24.34
C PHE A 76 11.68 6.50 25.67
N VAL A 77 10.72 7.43 25.68
CA VAL A 77 10.31 8.19 26.88
C VAL A 77 9.00 7.66 27.50
N VAL A 78 8.49 6.54 26.98
CA VAL A 78 7.29 5.85 27.43
C VAL A 78 7.61 4.36 27.65
N PRO A 79 6.93 3.67 28.59
CA PRO A 79 7.24 2.27 28.92
C PRO A 79 6.82 1.26 27.85
N ASN A 80 5.79 1.56 27.07
CA ASN A 80 5.24 0.68 26.02
C ASN A 80 5.16 1.44 24.70
N PRO A 81 6.30 1.67 24.02
CA PRO A 81 6.32 2.36 22.73
C PRO A 81 5.59 1.53 21.67
N LYS A 82 4.85 2.21 20.80
CA LYS A 82 4.08 1.61 19.72
C LYS A 82 4.04 2.54 18.53
N THR A 83 3.74 2.01 17.36
CA THR A 83 3.46 2.80 16.16
C THR A 83 2.08 3.44 16.22
N GLY A 84 1.88 4.50 15.43
CA GLY A 84 0.67 5.31 15.39
C GLY A 84 0.04 5.37 13.98
N SER A 85 -0.54 6.51 13.64
CA SER A 85 -1.27 6.68 12.38
C SER A 85 -0.39 6.71 11.13
N ASP A 86 0.85 7.16 11.23
CA ASP A 86 1.75 7.23 10.08
C ASP A 86 2.16 5.83 9.63
N THR A 87 2.48 4.93 10.57
CA THR A 87 2.70 3.53 10.23
C THR A 87 1.43 2.89 9.69
N GLN A 88 0.26 3.09 10.33
CA GLN A 88 -1.01 2.54 9.83
C GLN A 88 -1.29 2.97 8.38
N LEU A 89 -1.14 4.26 8.07
CA LEU A 89 -1.30 4.79 6.72
C LEU A 89 -0.25 4.25 5.74
N THR A 90 0.98 4.04 6.21
CA THR A 90 2.05 3.41 5.42
C THR A 90 1.69 1.97 5.06
N LEU A 91 1.17 1.19 6.00
CA LEU A 91 0.74 -0.21 5.77
C LEU A 91 -0.41 -0.27 4.76
N ILE A 92 -1.45 0.55 4.93
CA ILE A 92 -2.58 0.66 3.98
C ILE A 92 -2.08 1.05 2.58
N THR A 93 -1.16 2.01 2.52
CA THR A 93 -0.57 2.46 1.25
C THR A 93 0.22 1.33 0.58
N ALA A 94 1.04 0.62 1.35
CA ALA A 94 1.84 -0.48 0.85
C ALA A 94 0.97 -1.66 0.37
N ASP A 95 -0.08 -2.01 1.11
CA ASP A 95 -1.04 -3.03 0.69
C ASP A 95 -1.75 -2.64 -0.60
N SER A 96 -2.10 -1.36 -0.76
CA SER A 96 -2.75 -0.85 -1.97
C SER A 96 -1.85 -0.94 -3.20
N ILE A 97 -0.56 -0.59 -3.08
CA ILE A 97 0.39 -0.68 -4.20
C ILE A 97 0.82 -2.12 -4.52
N LEU A 98 0.88 -3.00 -3.51
CA LEU A 98 1.21 -4.42 -3.69
C LEU A 98 0.05 -5.19 -4.33
N ALA A 99 -1.19 -4.80 -4.03
CA ALA A 99 -2.36 -5.40 -4.63
C ALA A 99 -2.52 -5.00 -6.10
N ASP A 100 -2.34 -3.71 -6.42
CA ASP A 100 -2.39 -3.22 -7.78
C ASP A 100 -1.54 -1.94 -7.92
N PRO A 101 -0.31 -2.02 -8.46
CA PRO A 101 0.56 -0.85 -8.62
C PRO A 101 0.04 0.14 -9.67
N VAL A 102 -0.93 -0.25 -10.51
CA VAL A 102 -1.55 0.61 -11.53
C VAL A 102 -2.82 1.27 -10.97
N ASP A 103 -3.62 0.55 -10.19
CA ASP A 103 -4.89 1.05 -9.61
C ASP A 103 -4.80 1.37 -8.11
N HIS A 104 -3.59 1.53 -7.56
CA HIS A 104 -3.40 1.80 -6.13
C HIS A 104 -4.18 3.01 -5.57
N PRO A 105 -4.50 4.10 -6.30
CA PRO A 105 -5.31 5.18 -5.74
C PRO A 105 -6.73 4.74 -5.38
N THR A 106 -7.35 3.93 -6.24
CA THR A 106 -8.68 3.34 -6.01
C THR A 106 -8.64 2.35 -4.85
N ARG A 107 -7.60 1.51 -4.78
CA ARG A 107 -7.37 0.56 -3.68
C ARG A 107 -7.15 1.28 -2.35
N PHE A 108 -6.32 2.32 -2.35
CA PHE A 108 -6.04 3.12 -1.17
C PHE A 108 -7.31 3.82 -0.66
N ALA A 109 -8.11 4.42 -1.54
CA ALA A 109 -9.39 5.01 -1.16
C ALA A 109 -10.36 3.97 -0.54
N SER A 110 -10.41 2.77 -1.12
CA SER A 110 -11.27 1.68 -0.64
C SER A 110 -10.82 1.16 0.73
N GLN A 111 -9.52 0.92 0.93
CA GLN A 111 -8.98 0.49 2.21
C GLN A 111 -9.09 1.58 3.27
N LEU A 112 -8.90 2.84 2.89
CA LEU A 112 -9.11 3.99 3.76
C LEU A 112 -10.55 3.99 4.30
N ALA A 113 -11.55 3.76 3.45
CA ALA A 113 -12.95 3.69 3.86
C ALA A 113 -13.26 2.52 4.82
N ALA A 114 -12.62 1.37 4.60
CA ALA A 114 -12.83 0.15 5.37
C ALA A 114 -12.09 0.10 6.72
N THR A 115 -11.03 0.90 6.89
CA THR A 115 -10.14 0.79 8.05
C THR A 115 -10.42 1.87 9.10
N ARG A 116 -10.47 1.53 10.38
CA ARG A 116 -10.45 2.54 11.45
C ARG A 116 -9.01 2.98 11.72
N ILE A 117 -8.72 4.26 11.49
CA ILE A 117 -7.38 4.84 11.70
C ILE A 117 -7.45 5.75 12.91
N ASP A 118 -6.54 5.56 13.87
CA ASP A 118 -6.41 6.44 15.04
C ASP A 118 -5.61 7.68 14.67
N THR A 119 -6.19 8.55 13.84
CA THR A 119 -5.54 9.76 13.33
C THR A 119 -6.28 11.03 13.71
N ARG A 120 -5.51 12.10 13.97
CA ARG A 120 -6.02 13.47 14.13
C ARG A 120 -6.12 14.21 12.79
N GLY A 121 -5.64 13.61 11.70
CA GLY A 121 -5.55 14.20 10.37
C GLY A 121 -6.90 14.42 9.69
N GLN A 122 -7.40 15.67 9.68
CA GLN A 122 -8.72 16.01 9.13
C GLN A 122 -8.86 15.71 7.63
N ALA A 123 -7.79 15.84 6.84
CA ALA A 123 -7.84 15.52 5.41
C ALA A 123 -8.07 14.04 5.15
N VAL A 124 -7.46 13.18 5.97
CA VAL A 124 -7.63 11.72 5.93
C VAL A 124 -9.05 11.34 6.32
N LEU A 125 -9.55 11.88 7.45
CA LEU A 125 -10.92 11.62 7.92
C LEU A 125 -11.98 12.09 6.91
N ARG A 126 -11.82 13.28 6.32
CA ARG A 126 -12.75 13.79 5.30
C ARG A 126 -12.74 12.94 4.03
N ALA A 127 -11.57 12.53 3.56
CA ALA A 127 -11.45 11.64 2.42
C ALA A 127 -12.14 10.30 2.70
N GLN A 128 -11.96 9.76 3.90
CA GLN A 128 -12.62 8.53 4.35
C GLN A 128 -14.15 8.64 4.29
N ASP A 129 -14.73 9.70 4.85
CA ASP A 129 -16.18 9.94 4.83
C ASP A 129 -16.72 10.16 3.40
N ALA A 130 -15.94 10.84 2.56
CA ALA A 130 -16.30 11.08 1.17
C ALA A 130 -16.33 9.79 0.33
N VAL A 131 -15.38 8.87 0.53
CA VAL A 131 -15.41 7.54 -0.13
C VAL A 131 -16.60 6.73 0.36
N ARG A 132 -16.87 6.71 1.67
CA ARG A 132 -18.05 6.04 2.25
C ARG A 132 -19.37 6.57 1.69
N SER A 133 -19.37 7.83 1.25
CA SER A 133 -20.51 8.48 0.59
C SER A 133 -20.60 8.19 -0.91
N GLY A 134 -19.76 7.29 -1.45
CA GLY A 134 -19.78 6.86 -2.85
C GLY A 134 -19.09 7.82 -3.82
N ARG A 135 -18.28 8.77 -3.33
CA ARG A 135 -17.55 9.70 -4.21
C ARG A 135 -16.29 9.05 -4.78
N SER A 136 -15.97 9.39 -6.03
CA SER A 136 -14.78 8.88 -6.72
C SER A 136 -13.52 9.41 -6.07
N TRP A 137 -12.45 8.59 -6.00
CA TRP A 137 -11.23 8.95 -5.27
C TRP A 137 -10.56 10.25 -5.77
N TRP A 138 -10.76 10.62 -7.04
CA TRP A 138 -10.21 11.86 -7.59
C TRP A 138 -10.97 13.13 -7.17
N GLU A 139 -12.06 13.01 -6.40
CA GLU A 139 -12.90 14.14 -5.96
C GLU A 139 -12.96 14.32 -4.44
N ILE A 140 -12.38 13.38 -3.68
CA ILE A 140 -12.55 13.32 -2.21
C ILE A 140 -11.50 14.11 -1.43
N ALA A 141 -10.40 14.49 -2.08
CA ALA A 141 -9.31 15.17 -1.41
C ALA A 141 -9.74 16.52 -0.85
N SER A 142 -9.19 16.89 0.30
CA SER A 142 -9.35 18.25 0.81
C SER A 142 -8.50 19.20 -0.04
N PRO A 143 -9.10 20.15 -0.79
CA PRO A 143 -8.40 20.92 -1.84
C PRO A 143 -7.24 21.75 -1.28
N ASP A 144 -7.40 22.33 -0.09
CA ASP A 144 -6.37 23.18 0.53
C ASP A 144 -5.46 22.42 1.50
N SER A 145 -5.55 21.09 1.57
CA SER A 145 -4.76 20.33 2.53
C SER A 145 -3.32 20.15 2.07
N ALA A 146 -2.41 20.86 2.73
CA ALA A 146 -0.95 20.77 2.56
C ALA A 146 -0.26 19.97 3.69
N GLY A 147 -1.03 19.16 4.44
CA GLY A 147 -0.57 18.42 5.63
C GLY A 147 0.42 17.27 5.34
N THR A 148 1.08 16.80 6.40
CA THR A 148 2.18 15.83 6.34
C THR A 148 1.76 14.38 6.09
N SER A 149 0.57 13.96 6.51
CA SER A 149 0.10 12.57 6.37
C SER A 149 0.06 12.05 4.93
N GLY A 150 -0.02 12.96 3.95
CA GLY A 150 0.15 12.62 2.54
C GLY A 150 1.55 12.07 2.24
N ALA A 151 2.59 12.79 2.65
CA ALA A 151 3.98 12.41 2.45
C ALA A 151 4.42 11.28 3.40
N ALA A 152 4.04 11.32 4.68
CA ALA A 152 4.48 10.38 5.71
C ALA A 152 4.35 8.90 5.31
N ARG A 153 3.30 8.56 4.58
CA ARG A 153 3.00 7.20 4.11
C ARG A 153 3.69 6.77 2.82
N CYS A 154 4.50 7.63 2.20
CA CYS A 154 5.01 7.42 0.85
C CYS A 154 6.33 6.64 0.75
N ALA A 155 6.91 6.19 1.87
CA ALA A 155 8.12 5.38 1.86
C ALA A 155 7.98 4.11 0.99
N ALA A 156 6.81 3.48 1.00
CA ALA A 156 6.53 2.27 0.22
C ALA A 156 6.69 2.46 -1.31
N PHE A 157 6.36 3.65 -1.85
CA PHE A 157 6.60 3.96 -3.26
C PHE A 157 8.09 4.01 -3.58
N GLY A 158 8.87 4.67 -2.70
CA GLY A 158 10.34 4.74 -2.84
C GLY A 158 10.99 3.36 -2.79
N LEU A 159 10.44 2.43 -2.02
CA LEU A 159 10.95 1.06 -1.91
C LEU A 159 10.51 0.17 -3.08
N LEU A 160 9.29 0.29 -3.59
CA LEU A 160 8.80 -0.53 -4.70
C LEU A 160 9.46 -0.16 -6.04
N TRP A 161 9.74 1.14 -6.25
CA TRP A 161 10.44 1.66 -7.43
C TRP A 161 11.81 2.25 -7.07
N ALA A 162 12.57 1.56 -6.22
CA ALA A 162 13.90 2.01 -5.80
C ALA A 162 14.85 2.24 -7.01
N GLY A 163 14.71 1.42 -8.05
CA GLY A 163 15.45 1.57 -9.31
C GLY A 163 15.00 2.74 -10.21
N ASP A 164 13.84 3.36 -9.95
CA ASP A 164 13.33 4.52 -10.70
C ASP A 164 12.70 5.56 -9.74
N PRO A 165 13.51 6.46 -9.18
CA PRO A 165 13.03 7.51 -8.28
C PRO A 165 11.99 8.46 -8.88
N ARG A 166 11.95 8.64 -10.22
CA ARG A 166 10.92 9.46 -10.88
C ARG A 166 9.58 8.75 -10.88
N ARG A 167 9.58 7.43 -11.14
CA ARG A 167 8.36 6.62 -11.02
C ARG A 167 7.83 6.61 -9.59
N ALA A 168 8.72 6.41 -8.62
CA ALA A 168 8.37 6.46 -7.20
C ALA A 168 7.70 7.80 -6.83
N ALA A 169 8.31 8.91 -7.26
CA ALA A 169 7.77 10.25 -7.03
C ALA A 169 6.39 10.45 -7.66
N TYR A 170 6.20 10.00 -8.90
CA TYR A 170 4.95 10.16 -9.63
C TYR A 170 3.79 9.43 -8.95
N GLU A 171 3.98 8.14 -8.61
CA GLU A 171 2.94 7.34 -7.98
C GLU A 171 2.64 7.79 -6.54
N ALA A 172 3.64 8.30 -5.80
CA ALA A 172 3.45 8.89 -4.48
C ALA A 172 2.61 10.19 -4.54
N ALA A 173 2.87 11.07 -5.50
CA ALA A 173 2.07 12.27 -5.72
C ALA A 173 0.61 11.92 -6.08
N LEU A 174 0.43 10.93 -6.97
CA LEU A 174 -0.89 10.44 -7.36
C LEU A 174 -1.67 9.86 -6.17
N SER A 175 -1.02 9.04 -5.33
CA SER A 175 -1.65 8.49 -4.12
C SER A 175 -2.00 9.59 -3.13
N THR A 176 -1.13 10.58 -2.97
CA THR A 176 -1.33 11.71 -2.05
C THR A 176 -2.54 12.54 -2.46
N ALA A 177 -2.76 12.73 -3.77
CA ALA A 177 -3.91 13.43 -4.33
C ALA A 177 -5.26 12.78 -4.02
N VAL A 178 -5.29 11.56 -3.44
CA VAL A 178 -6.51 10.93 -2.91
C VAL A 178 -7.02 11.67 -1.65
N THR A 179 -6.13 12.18 -0.80
CA THR A 179 -6.50 12.79 0.49
C THR A 179 -6.16 14.28 0.58
N HIS A 180 -5.07 14.68 -0.07
CA HIS A 180 -4.50 16.03 -0.01
C HIS A 180 -4.50 16.65 -1.41
N GLY A 181 -5.37 17.65 -1.61
CA GLY A 181 -5.56 18.31 -2.90
C GLY A 181 -4.62 19.49 -3.15
N HIS A 182 -3.76 19.84 -2.19
CA HIS A 182 -2.86 20.99 -2.34
C HIS A 182 -1.54 20.58 -3.02
N PRO A 183 -1.05 21.34 -4.04
CA PRO A 183 0.20 21.08 -4.76
C PRO A 183 1.44 20.84 -3.88
N VAL A 184 1.53 21.56 -2.75
CA VAL A 184 2.57 21.35 -1.72
C VAL A 184 2.58 19.92 -1.18
N ALA A 185 1.42 19.32 -0.88
CA ALA A 185 1.39 17.97 -0.30
C ALA A 185 1.87 16.92 -1.31
N THR A 186 1.41 17.02 -2.56
CA THR A 186 1.81 16.09 -3.63
C THR A 186 3.27 16.24 -4.03
N SER A 187 3.80 17.47 -4.09
CA SER A 187 5.23 17.74 -4.31
C SER A 187 6.10 17.22 -3.15
N ALA A 188 5.65 17.38 -1.90
CA ALA A 188 6.36 16.88 -0.74
C ALA A 188 6.38 15.33 -0.68
N ALA A 189 5.26 14.70 -1.05
CA ALA A 189 5.19 13.24 -1.18
C ALA A 189 6.11 12.71 -2.30
N ALA A 190 6.13 13.40 -3.44
CA ALA A 190 7.06 13.11 -4.53
C ALA A 190 8.52 13.18 -4.07
N ALA A 191 8.87 14.24 -3.33
CA ALA A 191 10.21 14.44 -2.78
C ALA A 191 10.59 13.31 -1.80
N LEU A 192 9.70 12.94 -0.87
CA LEU A 192 10.00 11.85 0.07
C LEU A 192 10.18 10.50 -0.65
N ALA A 193 9.29 10.15 -1.57
CA ALA A 193 9.39 8.88 -2.29
C ALA A 193 10.68 8.80 -3.13
N ALA A 194 11.06 9.90 -3.80
CA ALA A 194 12.35 10.00 -4.50
C ALA A 194 13.54 9.87 -3.54
N ALA A 195 13.48 10.51 -2.39
CA ALA A 195 14.52 10.47 -1.36
C ALA A 195 14.75 9.05 -0.85
N VAL A 196 13.67 8.32 -0.54
CA VAL A 196 13.72 6.92 -0.12
C VAL A 196 14.24 6.00 -1.24
N ALA A 197 13.79 6.19 -2.49
CA ALA A 197 14.30 5.41 -3.63
C ALA A 197 15.81 5.60 -3.83
N LEU A 198 16.29 6.85 -3.83
CA LEU A 198 17.70 7.18 -3.96
C LEU A 198 18.54 6.66 -2.78
N ALA A 199 17.98 6.67 -1.57
CA ALA A 199 18.62 6.11 -0.39
C ALA A 199 18.76 4.58 -0.50
N ALA A 200 17.68 3.90 -0.88
CA ALA A 200 17.59 2.44 -0.96
C ALA A 200 18.41 1.82 -2.09
N ASN A 201 18.56 2.53 -3.23
CA ASN A 201 19.26 2.03 -4.40
C ASN A 201 20.73 2.50 -4.51
N GLY A 202 21.10 3.60 -3.84
CA GLY A 202 22.47 4.13 -3.89
C GLY A 202 23.44 3.39 -2.96
N HIS A 203 24.74 3.68 -3.11
CA HIS A 203 25.79 3.30 -2.13
C HIS A 203 26.54 4.48 -1.49
N GLY A 204 26.31 5.73 -1.96
CA GLY A 204 26.95 6.93 -1.42
C GLY A 204 26.34 7.43 -0.10
N PRO A 205 26.88 8.49 0.51
CA PRO A 205 26.24 9.12 1.67
C PRO A 205 24.91 9.79 1.29
N LEU A 206 24.06 10.09 2.28
CA LEU A 206 22.92 10.98 2.12
C LEU A 206 23.43 12.42 2.29
N ASP A 207 24.05 13.00 1.27
CA ASP A 207 24.71 14.31 1.38
C ASP A 207 24.03 15.37 0.51
N ALA A 208 24.75 16.45 0.21
CA ALA A 208 24.28 17.53 -0.65
C ALA A 208 23.86 17.02 -2.05
N ASP A 209 24.53 16.02 -2.61
CA ASP A 209 24.21 15.50 -3.94
C ASP A 209 22.93 14.67 -3.94
N TRP A 210 22.70 13.91 -2.85
CA TRP A 210 21.41 13.25 -2.63
C TRP A 210 20.27 14.26 -2.51
N LEU A 211 20.45 15.33 -1.72
CA LEU A 211 19.46 16.40 -1.57
C LEU A 211 19.19 17.13 -2.89
N ASN A 212 20.24 17.44 -3.67
CA ASN A 212 20.10 18.06 -4.98
C ASN A 212 19.32 17.16 -5.95
N SER A 213 19.58 15.86 -5.94
CA SER A 213 18.88 14.89 -6.79
C SER A 213 17.38 14.81 -6.44
N VAL A 214 17.03 14.86 -5.15
CA VAL A 214 15.63 14.94 -4.69
C VAL A 214 14.98 16.24 -5.17
N ALA A 215 15.67 17.37 -5.03
CA ALA A 215 15.18 18.66 -5.47
C ALA A 215 15.00 18.73 -7.00
N ASP A 216 15.89 18.11 -7.77
CA ASP A 216 15.80 18.00 -9.23
C ASP A 216 14.55 17.23 -9.66
N ILE A 217 14.29 16.06 -9.05
CA ILE A 217 13.10 15.26 -9.35
C ILE A 217 11.83 16.02 -8.92
N CYS A 218 11.81 16.62 -7.73
CA CYS A 218 10.67 17.39 -7.26
C CYS A 218 10.36 18.59 -8.16
N ALA A 219 11.37 19.22 -8.77
CA ALA A 219 11.19 20.35 -9.69
C ALA A 219 10.47 19.98 -10.99
N GLU A 220 10.40 18.68 -11.33
CA GLU A 220 9.68 18.20 -12.51
C GLU A 220 8.14 18.26 -12.30
N PHE A 221 7.66 18.35 -11.06
CA PHE A 221 6.24 18.46 -10.69
C PHE A 221 5.74 19.90 -10.88
N ASN A 222 5.88 20.44 -12.10
CA ASN A 222 5.48 21.80 -12.44
C ASN A 222 3.96 21.96 -12.39
N GLN A 223 3.44 22.37 -11.23
CA GLN A 223 2.01 22.58 -10.94
C GLN A 223 1.53 24.00 -11.32
N GLY A 224 2.33 24.78 -12.06
CA GLY A 224 2.02 26.16 -12.44
C GLY A 224 2.39 27.20 -11.37
N ASN A 225 1.75 28.37 -11.41
CA ASN A 225 2.02 29.45 -10.45
C ASN A 225 1.39 29.10 -9.08
N ILE A 226 2.21 28.55 -8.19
CA ILE A 226 1.91 28.49 -6.76
C ILE A 226 2.37 29.80 -6.14
N ASP A 227 1.49 30.51 -5.43
CA ASP A 227 1.86 31.73 -4.73
C ASP A 227 2.76 31.40 -3.52
N GLY A 228 3.91 32.07 -3.43
CA GLY A 228 4.82 31.97 -2.30
C GLY A 228 5.97 30.97 -2.47
N VAL A 229 6.49 30.46 -1.35
CA VAL A 229 7.63 29.54 -1.30
C VAL A 229 7.14 28.12 -1.62
N THR A 230 7.85 27.42 -2.51
CA THR A 230 7.51 26.04 -2.91
C THR A 230 8.32 25.00 -2.13
N VAL A 231 7.91 23.72 -2.20
CA VAL A 231 8.70 22.60 -1.66
C VAL A 231 10.10 22.57 -2.30
N VAL A 232 10.19 22.80 -3.61
CA VAL A 232 11.47 22.84 -4.34
C VAL A 232 12.39 23.91 -3.76
N ASP A 233 11.89 25.12 -3.51
CA ASP A 233 12.68 26.20 -2.91
C ASP A 233 13.25 25.80 -1.55
N ARG A 234 12.45 25.09 -0.73
CA ARG A 234 12.88 24.58 0.58
C ARG A 234 13.92 23.46 0.45
N LEU A 235 13.79 22.60 -0.54
CA LEU A 235 14.77 21.53 -0.79
C LEU A 235 16.11 22.10 -1.27
N ARG A 236 16.08 23.14 -2.13
CA ARG A 236 17.29 23.77 -2.70
C ARG A 236 18.16 24.49 -1.67
N ILE A 237 17.61 24.90 -0.54
CA ILE A 237 18.39 25.51 0.54
C ILE A 237 19.08 24.47 1.44
N LEU A 238 18.64 23.22 1.45
CA LEU A 238 19.15 22.19 2.38
C LEU A 238 20.66 21.96 2.29
N PRO A 239 21.30 21.86 1.10
CA PRO A 239 22.74 21.69 1.01
C PRO A 239 23.54 22.79 1.73
N ALA A 240 23.08 24.04 1.65
CA ALA A 240 23.73 25.17 2.34
C ALA A 240 23.52 25.15 3.86
N MET A 241 22.54 24.39 4.34
CA MET A 241 22.19 24.27 5.75
C MET A 241 22.86 23.07 6.45
N LEU A 242 23.56 22.18 5.72
CA LEU A 242 24.18 20.98 6.31
C LEU A 242 25.22 21.29 7.39
N ALA A 243 25.88 22.46 7.32
CA ALA A 243 26.86 22.89 8.31
C ALA A 243 26.24 23.59 9.54
N GLN A 244 24.93 23.83 9.54
CA GLN A 244 24.24 24.50 10.64
C GLN A 244 24.00 23.53 11.80
N SER A 245 23.85 24.07 13.02
CA SER A 245 23.40 23.25 14.15
C SER A 245 21.97 22.75 13.91
N PRO A 246 21.58 21.58 14.46
CA PRO A 246 20.20 21.11 14.41
C PRO A 246 19.21 22.17 14.89
N GLU A 247 19.59 22.92 15.91
CA GLU A 247 18.72 23.97 16.45
C GLU A 247 18.40 25.06 15.42
N ALA A 248 19.43 25.61 14.78
CA ALA A 248 19.31 26.68 13.80
C ALA A 248 18.62 26.20 12.53
N ALA A 249 19.04 25.04 12.00
CA ALA A 249 18.50 24.50 10.76
C ALA A 249 17.00 24.23 10.87
N LEU A 250 16.58 23.46 11.87
CA LEU A 250 15.18 23.06 12.05
C LEU A 250 14.28 24.26 12.42
N SER A 251 14.82 25.29 13.07
CA SER A 251 14.07 26.54 13.28
C SER A 251 13.80 27.31 11.98
N MET A 252 14.71 27.23 11.00
CA MET A 252 14.55 27.88 9.69
C MET A 252 13.71 27.04 8.72
N LEU A 253 13.82 25.71 8.80
CA LEU A 253 13.03 24.76 8.00
C LEU A 253 11.59 24.63 8.49
N GLY A 254 11.33 25.00 9.74
CA GLY A 254 10.04 24.68 10.35
C GLY A 254 9.95 23.20 10.66
N THR A 255 9.02 22.88 11.55
CA THR A 255 8.81 21.52 12.06
C THR A 255 7.34 21.27 12.32
N GLY A 256 6.45 22.11 11.77
CA GLY A 256 5.01 21.96 11.94
C GLY A 256 4.40 20.88 11.03
N PRO A 257 3.09 20.61 11.18
CA PRO A 257 2.37 19.56 10.47
C PRO A 257 2.03 19.91 9.01
N ILE A 258 2.80 20.80 8.38
CA ILE A 258 2.66 21.16 6.97
C ILE A 258 3.84 20.55 6.22
N ALA A 259 3.56 19.88 5.10
CA ALA A 259 4.56 19.09 4.38
C ALA A 259 5.76 19.90 3.86
N ILE A 260 5.56 21.20 3.58
CA ILE A 260 6.63 22.13 3.17
C ILE A 260 7.67 22.41 4.27
N GLU A 261 7.34 22.09 5.52
CA GLU A 261 8.25 22.19 6.67
C GLU A 261 8.82 20.83 7.03
N ALA A 262 7.95 19.84 7.27
CA ALA A 262 8.36 18.55 7.81
C ALA A 262 9.21 17.71 6.86
N VAL A 263 8.92 17.69 5.55
CA VAL A 263 9.73 16.91 4.59
C VAL A 263 11.16 17.46 4.50
N PRO A 264 11.39 18.77 4.27
CA PRO A 264 12.75 19.31 4.31
C PRO A 264 13.48 19.09 5.63
N ALA A 265 12.78 19.20 6.77
CA ALA A 265 13.34 18.91 8.09
C ALA A 265 13.81 17.45 8.21
N ALA A 266 12.99 16.49 7.78
CA ALA A 266 13.32 15.07 7.81
C ALA A 266 14.54 14.74 6.92
N LEU A 267 14.57 15.28 5.70
CA LEU A 267 15.70 15.07 4.78
C LEU A 267 16.99 15.71 5.31
N TRP A 268 16.91 16.88 5.95
CA TRP A 268 18.06 17.50 6.60
C TRP A 268 18.58 16.66 7.77
N CYS A 269 17.68 16.11 8.61
CA CYS A 269 18.07 15.21 9.70
C CYS A 269 18.76 13.94 9.18
N ALA A 270 18.25 13.35 8.09
CA ALA A 270 18.87 12.22 7.44
C ALA A 270 20.24 12.58 6.85
N ALA A 271 20.38 13.75 6.23
CA ALA A 271 21.59 14.14 5.54
C ALA A 271 22.75 14.60 6.44
N THR A 272 22.42 15.07 7.65
CA THR A 272 23.41 15.47 8.67
C THR A 272 23.75 14.36 9.66
N ALA A 273 23.16 13.18 9.48
CA ALA A 273 23.36 12.05 10.37
C ALA A 273 24.79 11.52 10.33
N THR A 274 25.46 11.48 11.48
CA THR A 274 26.75 10.78 11.64
C THR A 274 26.56 9.27 11.83
N THR A 275 25.41 8.88 12.38
CA THR A 275 24.93 7.49 12.47
C THR A 275 23.41 7.48 12.23
N PRO A 276 22.81 6.35 11.81
CA PRO A 276 21.36 6.26 11.61
C PRO A 276 20.57 6.68 12.84
N VAL A 277 20.96 6.17 14.02
CA VAL A 277 20.32 6.50 15.29
C VAL A 277 20.45 8.00 15.61
N GLN A 278 21.62 8.60 15.40
CA GLN A 278 21.79 10.04 15.65
C GLN A 278 20.91 10.90 14.74
N GLY A 279 20.81 10.56 13.46
CA GLY A 279 19.93 11.26 12.51
C GLY A 279 18.47 11.18 12.92
N LEU A 280 18.03 9.99 13.34
CA LEU A 280 16.68 9.76 13.84
C LEU A 280 16.40 10.57 15.12
N LEU A 281 17.33 10.57 16.08
CA LEU A 281 17.18 11.33 17.32
C LEU A 281 17.21 12.85 17.10
N ASN A 282 17.91 13.35 16.08
CA ASN A 282 17.82 14.76 15.68
C ASN A 282 16.39 15.14 15.28
N ALA A 283 15.69 14.26 14.56
CA ALA A 283 14.29 14.45 14.18
C ALA A 283 13.35 14.39 15.39
N VAL A 284 13.54 13.42 16.30
CA VAL A 284 12.74 13.30 17.54
C VAL A 284 12.89 14.53 18.44
N ASN A 285 14.07 15.13 18.49
CA ASN A 285 14.33 16.34 19.28
C ASN A 285 14.02 17.65 18.50
N ALA A 286 13.43 17.56 17.30
CA ALA A 286 13.16 18.73 16.46
C ALA A 286 12.15 19.69 17.10
N GLY A 287 11.18 19.14 17.86
CA GLY A 287 9.94 19.81 18.24
C GLY A 287 8.93 19.84 17.09
N GLY A 288 7.66 20.13 17.38
CA GLY A 288 6.58 20.14 16.39
C GLY A 288 6.05 18.74 16.06
N ASP A 289 5.96 18.42 14.77
CA ASP A 289 5.46 17.16 14.19
C ASP A 289 6.55 16.07 14.25
N THR A 290 6.99 15.75 15.47
CA THR A 290 8.22 14.97 15.73
C THR A 290 8.13 13.51 15.28
N ASP A 291 6.98 12.88 15.43
CA ASP A 291 6.70 11.52 14.94
C ASP A 291 6.81 11.44 13.42
N THR A 292 6.15 12.35 12.70
CA THR A 292 6.15 12.36 11.24
C THR A 292 7.54 12.67 10.68
N ILE A 293 8.24 13.68 11.23
CA ILE A 293 9.60 14.04 10.82
C ILE A 293 10.56 12.87 11.08
N ALA A 294 10.45 12.23 12.25
CA ALA A 294 11.29 11.08 12.59
C ALA A 294 10.98 9.85 11.73
N ALA A 295 9.72 9.57 11.42
CA ALA A 295 9.34 8.48 10.54
C ALA A 295 9.94 8.65 9.13
N MET A 296 9.83 9.84 8.55
CA MET A 296 10.38 10.15 7.23
C MET A 296 11.92 10.11 7.21
N ALA A 297 12.58 10.64 8.25
CA ALA A 297 14.03 10.57 8.39
C ALA A 297 14.50 9.11 8.55
N GLY A 298 13.78 8.34 9.37
CA GLY A 298 14.01 6.91 9.60
C GLY A 298 13.88 6.09 8.32
N ALA A 299 12.88 6.37 7.48
CA ALA A 299 12.73 5.73 6.18
C ALA A 299 13.96 5.94 5.28
N CYS A 300 14.47 7.17 5.21
CA CYS A 300 15.66 7.49 4.40
C CYS A 300 16.94 6.84 4.97
N LEU A 301 17.16 6.96 6.28
CA LEU A 301 18.34 6.40 6.95
C LEU A 301 18.35 4.88 6.90
N GLY A 302 17.22 4.24 7.19
CA GLY A 302 17.04 2.80 7.09
C GLY A 302 17.17 2.30 5.65
N GLY A 303 16.60 3.03 4.69
CA GLY A 303 16.81 2.77 3.27
C GLY A 303 18.28 2.82 2.89
N ARG A 304 19.07 3.76 3.43
CA ARG A 304 20.52 3.86 3.17
C ARG A 304 21.36 2.79 3.87
N HIS A 305 20.99 2.41 5.09
CA HIS A 305 21.87 1.65 5.99
C HIS A 305 21.44 0.19 6.21
N GLY A 306 20.23 -0.18 5.81
CA GLY A 306 19.72 -1.54 5.92
C GLY A 306 19.10 -1.83 7.28
N ASP A 307 18.70 -3.08 7.49
CA ASP A 307 18.02 -3.56 8.70
C ASP A 307 18.92 -3.42 9.94
N GLY A 308 20.22 -3.66 9.75
CA GLY A 308 21.24 -3.51 10.80
C GLY A 308 21.51 -2.07 11.25
N ALA A 309 20.81 -1.07 10.70
CA ALA A 309 20.89 0.32 11.14
C ALA A 309 20.31 0.53 12.54
N TRP A 310 19.37 -0.33 12.95
CA TRP A 310 18.57 -0.15 14.15
C TRP A 310 19.01 -1.09 15.27
N PRO A 311 19.46 -0.57 16.42
CA PRO A 311 19.87 -1.38 17.55
C PRO A 311 18.65 -2.09 18.18
N SER A 312 18.87 -3.26 18.76
CA SER A 312 17.81 -4.13 19.29
C SER A 312 16.90 -3.47 20.33
N GLU A 313 17.42 -2.47 21.05
CA GLU A 313 16.74 -1.68 22.06
C GLU A 313 15.66 -0.79 21.45
N LEU A 314 15.84 -0.35 20.19
CA LEU A 314 14.87 0.45 19.46
C LEU A 314 13.84 -0.41 18.71
N ASN A 315 14.09 -1.70 18.53
CA ASN A 315 13.16 -2.60 17.82
C ASN A 315 12.04 -3.15 18.72
N GLN A 316 12.03 -2.81 20.02
CA GLN A 316 11.04 -3.30 20.99
C GLN A 316 9.81 -2.39 21.03
N ILE A 317 9.11 -2.26 19.90
CA ILE A 317 7.89 -1.45 19.78
C ILE A 317 6.71 -2.29 19.27
N GLY A 318 5.50 -1.95 19.73
CA GLY A 318 4.26 -2.51 19.16
C GLY A 318 4.08 -2.06 17.70
N GLY A 319 3.72 -2.98 16.81
CA GLY A 319 3.47 -2.68 15.38
C GLY A 319 4.66 -2.86 14.43
N LEU A 320 5.88 -3.09 14.94
CA LEU A 320 7.07 -3.26 14.10
C LEU A 320 6.98 -4.47 13.15
N THR A 321 6.42 -5.58 13.60
CA THR A 321 6.30 -6.81 12.81
C THR A 321 5.53 -6.56 11.50
N ALA A 322 4.43 -5.82 11.56
CA ALA A 322 3.65 -5.49 10.37
C ALA A 322 4.46 -4.66 9.35
N ALA A 323 5.26 -3.70 9.82
CA ALA A 323 6.15 -2.90 8.97
C ALA A 323 7.22 -3.76 8.29
N VAL A 324 7.82 -4.71 9.03
CA VAL A 324 8.82 -5.66 8.50
C VAL A 324 8.20 -6.62 7.48
N ASP A 325 7.02 -7.16 7.77
CA ASP A 325 6.31 -8.09 6.88
C ASP A 325 5.94 -7.43 5.54
N VAL A 326 5.50 -6.17 5.58
CA VAL A 326 5.24 -5.38 4.38
C VAL A 326 6.55 -5.11 3.61
N ALA A 327 7.65 -4.83 4.31
CA ALA A 327 8.96 -4.63 3.68
C ALA A 327 9.41 -5.88 2.91
N ASP A 328 9.22 -7.06 3.50
CA ASP A 328 9.53 -8.34 2.86
C ASP A 328 8.69 -8.56 1.60
N ARG A 329 7.38 -8.24 1.65
CA ARG A 329 6.49 -8.34 0.50
C ARG A 329 6.89 -7.40 -0.64
N ILE A 330 7.28 -6.15 -0.33
CA ILE A 330 7.80 -5.19 -1.32
C ILE A 330 9.04 -5.77 -2.00
N SER A 331 10.03 -6.23 -1.24
CA SER A 331 11.28 -6.75 -1.80
C SER A 331 11.14 -8.06 -2.56
N GLN A 332 10.11 -8.85 -2.28
CA GLN A 332 9.83 -10.10 -2.98
C GLN A 332 8.99 -9.90 -4.26
N THR A 333 8.52 -8.68 -4.51
CA THR A 333 7.77 -8.37 -5.74
C THR A 333 8.70 -8.48 -6.94
N ALA A 334 8.38 -9.36 -7.89
CA ALA A 334 9.25 -9.59 -9.04
C ALA A 334 9.34 -8.33 -9.94
N PRO A 335 10.53 -7.93 -10.39
CA PRO A 335 10.65 -6.96 -11.48
C PRO A 335 9.94 -7.52 -12.71
N ALA A 336 9.06 -6.73 -13.31
CA ALA A 336 8.45 -7.12 -14.59
C ALA A 336 9.57 -7.29 -15.63
N VAL A 337 9.88 -8.53 -16.03
CA VAL A 337 10.82 -8.79 -17.12
C VAL A 337 10.13 -8.35 -18.41
N THR A 338 10.47 -7.16 -18.89
CA THR A 338 10.10 -6.70 -20.24
C THR A 338 10.88 -7.53 -21.26
N ASN A 339 10.28 -8.57 -21.80
CA ASN A 339 10.69 -9.10 -23.11
C ASN A 339 9.79 -8.48 -24.18
N PRO A 340 10.30 -7.60 -25.07
CA PRO A 340 9.54 -7.17 -26.22
C PRO A 340 9.48 -8.33 -27.21
N GLN A 341 8.37 -9.06 -27.22
CA GLN A 341 8.04 -9.90 -28.39
C GLN A 341 7.51 -8.97 -29.49
N PRO A 342 8.01 -9.08 -30.73
CA PRO A 342 7.52 -8.25 -31.83
C PRO A 342 6.08 -8.62 -32.13
N VAL A 343 5.18 -7.63 -32.09
CA VAL A 343 3.84 -7.77 -32.65
C VAL A 343 3.98 -7.85 -34.16
N THR A 344 4.04 -9.08 -34.68
CA THR A 344 3.87 -9.34 -36.11
C THR A 344 2.39 -9.24 -36.45
N THR A 345 1.99 -8.05 -36.88
CA THR A 345 0.73 -7.86 -37.59
C THR A 345 0.75 -8.66 -38.89
N THR A 346 -0.04 -9.72 -38.97
CA THR A 346 -0.55 -10.21 -40.25
C THR A 346 -2.07 -10.10 -40.22
N PRO A 347 -2.69 -9.42 -41.21
CA PRO A 347 -4.13 -9.31 -41.29
C PRO A 347 -4.69 -10.50 -42.05
N ASN A 348 -5.70 -11.20 -41.51
CA ASN A 348 -6.74 -11.82 -42.34
C ASN A 348 -7.94 -12.35 -41.54
N PRO A 349 -9.07 -12.69 -42.18
CA PRO A 349 -10.33 -11.99 -41.99
C PRO A 349 -11.42 -12.92 -41.46
N GLY A 350 -12.41 -12.34 -40.79
CA GLY A 350 -13.58 -13.11 -40.38
C GLY A 350 -14.46 -12.27 -39.47
N GLU A 351 -15.41 -11.57 -40.07
CA GLU A 351 -16.67 -11.28 -39.37
C GLU A 351 -17.28 -12.61 -38.90
N GLY A 352 -17.63 -12.69 -37.60
CA GLY A 352 -18.29 -13.86 -37.02
C GLY A 352 -18.70 -13.63 -35.56
N SER A 353 -19.92 -13.13 -35.38
CA SER A 353 -20.85 -13.27 -34.23
C SER A 353 -20.35 -13.09 -32.79
N GLY A 354 -20.88 -12.06 -32.11
CA GLY A 354 -20.82 -11.93 -30.66
C GLY A 354 -21.54 -13.06 -29.92
N GLY A 355 -20.90 -13.51 -28.84
CA GLY A 355 -21.47 -14.30 -27.75
C GLY A 355 -20.59 -14.05 -26.53
N ASP A 356 -21.19 -13.65 -25.42
CA ASP A 356 -20.46 -13.45 -24.16
C ASP A 356 -19.80 -14.77 -23.73
N THR A 357 -18.54 -14.72 -23.32
CA THR A 357 -17.85 -15.87 -22.74
C THR A 357 -18.58 -16.30 -21.46
N PRO A 358 -19.02 -17.56 -21.32
CA PRO A 358 -19.67 -18.03 -20.09
C PRO A 358 -18.73 -17.87 -18.89
N VAL A 359 -19.29 -17.58 -17.71
CA VAL A 359 -18.55 -17.38 -16.46
C VAL A 359 -18.81 -18.57 -15.53
N HIS A 360 -17.77 -19.02 -14.83
CA HIS A 360 -17.90 -19.99 -13.75
C HIS A 360 -17.33 -19.47 -12.44
N VAL A 361 -18.16 -19.48 -11.40
CA VAL A 361 -17.78 -19.10 -10.04
C VAL A 361 -17.48 -20.35 -9.21
N SER A 362 -16.24 -20.48 -8.74
CA SER A 362 -15.84 -21.46 -7.73
C SER A 362 -15.81 -20.78 -6.37
N PHE A 363 -16.83 -20.99 -5.54
CA PHE A 363 -16.97 -20.42 -4.21
C PHE A 363 -16.50 -21.43 -3.14
N LEU A 364 -15.47 -21.09 -2.39
CA LEU A 364 -14.90 -21.92 -1.32
C LEU A 364 -15.14 -21.27 0.03
N ILE A 365 -15.81 -21.98 0.94
CA ILE A 365 -16.13 -21.49 2.28
C ILE A 365 -15.36 -22.30 3.32
N ASP A 366 -14.63 -21.60 4.18
CA ASP A 366 -14.05 -22.15 5.38
C ASP A 366 -15.15 -22.49 6.39
N ARG A 367 -15.24 -23.77 6.77
CA ARG A 367 -16.14 -24.27 7.81
C ARG A 367 -15.32 -24.76 9.02
N SER A 368 -14.09 -24.32 9.17
CA SER A 368 -13.27 -24.68 10.32
C SER A 368 -13.84 -24.11 11.62
N GLY A 369 -13.43 -24.66 12.77
CA GLY A 369 -13.91 -24.22 14.07
C GLY A 369 -13.60 -22.75 14.40
N SER A 370 -12.58 -22.15 13.78
CA SER A 370 -12.25 -20.73 13.97
C SER A 370 -13.32 -19.80 13.41
N MET A 371 -14.12 -20.28 12.45
CA MET A 371 -15.28 -19.58 11.87
C MET A 371 -16.52 -19.58 12.79
N GLY A 372 -16.45 -20.16 13.99
CA GLY A 372 -17.59 -20.34 14.90
C GLY A 372 -18.32 -19.05 15.29
N GLY A 373 -17.64 -17.92 15.30
CA GLY A 373 -18.23 -16.60 15.60
C GLY A 373 -18.83 -15.87 14.39
N MET A 374 -18.64 -16.38 13.17
CA MET A 374 -18.91 -15.68 11.91
C MET A 374 -20.00 -16.35 11.08
N VAL A 375 -20.78 -17.25 11.68
CA VAL A 375 -21.83 -18.02 10.98
C VAL A 375 -22.79 -17.11 10.21
N ASP A 376 -23.18 -15.99 10.82
CA ASP A 376 -24.16 -15.08 10.25
C ASP A 376 -23.56 -14.26 9.10
N ASP A 377 -22.28 -13.88 9.23
CA ASP A 377 -21.54 -13.13 8.21
C ASP A 377 -21.23 -14.00 6.98
N VAL A 378 -20.86 -15.26 7.19
CA VAL A 378 -20.60 -16.22 6.10
C VAL A 378 -21.89 -16.54 5.35
N VAL A 379 -22.97 -16.85 6.06
CA VAL A 379 -24.28 -17.14 5.45
C VAL A 379 -24.83 -15.92 4.74
N GLY A 380 -24.81 -14.75 5.38
CA GLY A 380 -25.26 -13.49 4.82
C GLY A 380 -24.45 -13.10 3.59
N GLY A 381 -23.13 -13.09 3.69
CA GLY A 381 -22.23 -12.70 2.61
C GLY A 381 -22.31 -13.62 1.38
N PHE A 382 -22.46 -14.93 1.59
CA PHE A 382 -22.72 -15.85 0.48
C PHE A 382 -24.07 -15.55 -0.21
N ASN A 383 -25.15 -15.38 0.55
CA ASN A 383 -26.47 -15.14 -0.01
C ASN A 383 -26.55 -13.79 -0.73
N GLU A 384 -25.95 -12.74 -0.17
CA GLU A 384 -25.83 -11.42 -0.82
C GLU A 384 -25.02 -11.50 -2.11
N PHE A 385 -23.91 -12.25 -2.11
CA PHE A 385 -23.13 -12.49 -3.31
C PHE A 385 -23.99 -13.17 -4.39
N VAL A 386 -24.64 -14.29 -4.09
CA VAL A 386 -25.49 -15.01 -5.05
C VAL A 386 -26.63 -14.13 -5.58
N GLU A 387 -27.32 -13.39 -4.71
CA GLU A 387 -28.40 -12.49 -5.13
C GLU A 387 -27.92 -11.29 -5.94
N SER A 388 -26.68 -10.85 -5.75
CA SER A 388 -26.06 -9.86 -6.64
C SER A 388 -25.80 -10.45 -8.02
N GLN A 389 -25.25 -11.66 -8.10
CA GLN A 389 -24.89 -12.31 -9.37
C GLN A 389 -26.12 -12.72 -10.18
N LYS A 390 -27.23 -13.10 -9.53
CA LYS A 390 -28.52 -13.41 -10.20
C LYS A 390 -29.12 -12.23 -10.99
N LYS A 391 -28.70 -10.99 -10.70
CA LYS A 391 -29.19 -9.78 -11.38
C LYS A 391 -28.40 -9.44 -12.64
N GLU A 392 -27.22 -10.04 -12.80
CA GLU A 392 -26.35 -9.80 -13.95
C GLU A 392 -26.84 -10.57 -15.18
N THR A 393 -26.60 -10.01 -16.36
CA THR A 393 -26.92 -10.66 -17.64
C THR A 393 -25.73 -11.47 -18.12
N GLY A 394 -25.93 -12.75 -18.45
CA GLY A 394 -24.88 -13.62 -18.98
C GLY A 394 -25.11 -15.08 -18.59
N ASP A 395 -24.33 -16.00 -19.18
CA ASP A 395 -24.31 -17.41 -18.77
C ASP A 395 -23.33 -17.57 -17.61
N CYS A 396 -23.84 -17.87 -16.41
CA CYS A 396 -23.04 -18.01 -15.19
C CYS A 396 -23.43 -19.28 -14.44
N THR A 397 -22.44 -20.12 -14.16
CA THR A 397 -22.59 -21.32 -13.33
C THR A 397 -21.75 -21.22 -12.06
N MET A 398 -22.16 -21.91 -11.00
CA MET A 398 -21.47 -21.87 -9.71
C MET A 398 -21.23 -23.25 -9.12
N THR A 399 -20.02 -23.44 -8.61
CA THR A 399 -19.65 -24.52 -7.71
C THR A 399 -19.46 -23.95 -6.31
N LEU A 400 -20.16 -24.49 -5.32
CA LEU A 400 -19.95 -24.18 -3.90
C LEU A 400 -19.28 -25.37 -3.23
N ALA A 401 -18.15 -25.11 -2.60
CA ALA A 401 -17.47 -26.06 -1.73
C ALA A 401 -17.26 -25.49 -0.32
N GLN A 402 -17.26 -26.36 0.68
CA GLN A 402 -16.91 -26.04 2.06
C GLN A 402 -15.74 -26.91 2.51
N PHE A 403 -14.93 -26.45 3.45
CA PHE A 403 -13.81 -27.27 3.95
C PHE A 403 -13.59 -27.15 5.46
N ASP A 404 -13.17 -28.26 6.05
CA ASP A 404 -12.62 -28.39 7.40
C ASP A 404 -11.82 -29.70 7.50
N THR A 405 -11.16 -30.02 8.60
CA THR A 405 -10.40 -31.29 8.69
C THR A 405 -11.25 -32.57 8.66
N GLN A 406 -12.55 -32.51 8.96
CA GLN A 406 -13.45 -33.66 8.87
C GLN A 406 -13.91 -33.91 7.43
N ASP A 407 -14.10 -32.85 6.66
CA ASP A 407 -14.29 -32.91 5.20
C ASP A 407 -13.45 -31.82 4.50
N PRO A 408 -12.23 -32.18 4.04
CA PRO A 408 -11.28 -31.21 3.49
C PRO A 408 -11.73 -30.52 2.20
N TYR A 409 -12.78 -31.03 1.53
CA TYR A 409 -13.36 -30.40 0.34
C TYR A 409 -14.75 -30.98 0.03
N GLU A 410 -15.78 -30.50 0.73
CA GLU A 410 -17.16 -30.90 0.53
C GLU A 410 -17.81 -30.07 -0.58
N ILE A 411 -18.24 -30.70 -1.68
CA ILE A 411 -19.02 -30.01 -2.71
C ILE A 411 -20.49 -29.97 -2.30
N VAL A 412 -21.02 -28.76 -2.12
CA VAL A 412 -22.44 -28.51 -1.81
C VAL A 412 -23.25 -28.30 -3.09
N HIS A 413 -22.69 -27.57 -4.05
CA HIS A 413 -23.25 -27.38 -5.40
C HIS A 413 -22.15 -27.55 -6.44
N ASN A 414 -22.47 -28.20 -7.56
CA ASN A 414 -21.48 -28.52 -8.59
C ASN A 414 -21.92 -27.98 -9.95
N GLY A 415 -21.39 -26.82 -10.35
CA GLY A 415 -21.63 -26.21 -11.66
C GLY A 415 -23.11 -26.02 -12.04
N ILE A 416 -23.95 -25.60 -11.09
CA ILE A 416 -25.36 -25.30 -11.38
C ILE A 416 -25.51 -23.85 -11.86
N PRO A 417 -26.52 -23.51 -12.69
CA PRO A 417 -26.79 -22.13 -13.07
C PRO A 417 -26.95 -21.23 -11.84
N ILE A 418 -26.38 -20.03 -11.86
CA ILE A 418 -26.39 -19.11 -10.69
C ILE A 418 -27.83 -18.76 -10.25
N GLY A 419 -28.78 -18.75 -11.19
CA GLY A 419 -30.22 -18.56 -10.94
C GLY A 419 -30.86 -19.66 -10.08
N ASP A 420 -30.32 -20.87 -10.15
CA ASP A 420 -30.85 -22.05 -9.46
C ASP A 420 -30.14 -22.32 -8.13
N VAL A 421 -29.13 -21.51 -7.77
CA VAL A 421 -28.40 -21.64 -6.51
C VAL A 421 -29.33 -21.27 -5.34
N PRO A 422 -29.60 -22.21 -4.41
CA PRO A 422 -30.40 -21.93 -3.22
C PRO A 422 -29.59 -21.11 -2.21
N GLU A 423 -30.29 -20.43 -1.31
CA GLU A 423 -29.65 -19.78 -0.17
C GLU A 423 -28.93 -20.80 0.71
N LEU A 424 -27.74 -20.42 1.20
CA LEU A 424 -27.04 -21.16 2.24
C LEU A 424 -27.77 -20.95 3.56
N THR A 425 -28.05 -22.03 4.28
CA THR A 425 -28.70 -21.98 5.59
C THR A 425 -27.73 -22.33 6.72
N ARG A 426 -28.05 -21.91 7.95
CA ARG A 426 -27.31 -22.32 9.16
C ARG A 426 -27.29 -23.83 9.39
N ALA A 427 -28.24 -24.57 8.81
CA ALA A 427 -28.23 -26.03 8.89
C ALA A 427 -27.15 -26.63 7.97
N GLN A 428 -26.84 -25.96 6.85
CA GLN A 428 -25.86 -26.37 5.85
C GLN A 428 -24.44 -25.83 6.14
N TYR A 429 -24.31 -24.82 6.99
CA TYR A 429 -23.02 -24.25 7.40
C TYR A 429 -22.85 -24.31 8.92
N GLN A 430 -22.01 -25.24 9.40
CA GLN A 430 -21.76 -25.50 10.82
C GLN A 430 -20.25 -25.58 11.08
N PRO A 431 -19.61 -24.51 11.58
CA PRO A 431 -18.18 -24.49 11.89
C PRO A 431 -17.73 -25.65 12.79
N ARG A 432 -16.67 -26.36 12.38
CA ARG A 432 -16.13 -27.54 13.06
C ARG A 432 -14.71 -27.85 12.60
N GLY A 433 -13.98 -28.69 13.34
CA GLY A 433 -12.64 -29.13 12.91
C GLY A 433 -11.60 -28.01 12.86
N ALA A 434 -10.46 -28.29 12.22
CA ALA A 434 -9.36 -27.36 12.01
C ALA A 434 -9.32 -26.88 10.53
N THR A 435 -8.34 -26.03 10.18
CA THR A 435 -8.36 -25.17 8.98
C THR A 435 -7.28 -25.60 7.97
N PRO A 436 -7.55 -26.55 7.05
CA PRO A 436 -6.64 -26.95 5.97
C PRO A 436 -6.84 -26.07 4.71
N LEU A 437 -6.68 -24.76 4.87
CA LEU A 437 -6.96 -23.76 3.82
C LEU A 437 -6.11 -23.95 2.56
N LEU A 438 -4.80 -24.19 2.69
CA LEU A 438 -3.91 -24.38 1.54
C LEU A 438 -4.28 -25.64 0.74
N ASP A 439 -4.60 -26.73 1.43
CA ASP A 439 -5.02 -27.99 0.80
C ASP A 439 -6.38 -27.86 0.11
N ALA A 440 -7.33 -27.15 0.73
CA ALA A 440 -8.64 -26.88 0.16
C ALA A 440 -8.55 -26.02 -1.12
N LEU A 441 -7.73 -24.95 -1.10
CA LEU A 441 -7.48 -24.12 -2.28
C LEU A 441 -6.75 -24.88 -3.37
N GLY A 442 -5.71 -25.65 -3.03
CA GLY A 442 -5.01 -26.49 -4.00
C GLY A 442 -5.93 -27.51 -4.67
N THR A 443 -6.85 -28.10 -3.89
CA THR A 443 -7.88 -29.02 -4.39
C THR A 443 -8.86 -28.31 -5.33
N LEU A 444 -9.32 -27.10 -4.97
CA LEU A 444 -10.17 -26.29 -5.83
C LEU A 444 -9.51 -26.04 -7.18
N LEU A 445 -8.27 -25.53 -7.20
CA LEU A 445 -7.56 -25.21 -8.44
C LEU A 445 -7.43 -26.45 -9.33
N THR A 446 -7.01 -27.56 -8.75
CA THR A 446 -6.81 -28.83 -9.47
C THR A 446 -8.11 -29.32 -10.09
N ARG A 447 -9.22 -29.23 -9.36
CA ARG A 447 -10.54 -29.66 -9.85
C ARG A 447 -11.08 -28.72 -10.94
N THR A 448 -10.91 -27.40 -10.77
CA THR A 448 -11.35 -26.43 -11.76
C THR A 448 -10.56 -26.56 -13.07
N ASP A 449 -9.24 -26.79 -13.01
CA ASP A 449 -8.45 -27.09 -14.21
C ASP A 449 -8.94 -28.36 -14.91
N GLN A 450 -9.22 -29.42 -14.14
CA GLN A 450 -9.72 -30.67 -14.70
C GLN A 450 -11.09 -30.45 -15.36
N ARG A 451 -11.98 -29.66 -14.76
CA ARG A 451 -13.27 -29.29 -15.34
C ARG A 451 -13.09 -28.54 -16.65
N LEU A 452 -12.25 -27.51 -16.68
CA LEU A 452 -11.94 -26.74 -17.88
C LEU A 452 -11.37 -27.59 -19.01
N SER A 453 -10.47 -28.52 -18.68
CA SER A 453 -9.89 -29.44 -19.67
C SER A 453 -10.95 -30.34 -20.34
N ASN A 454 -12.08 -30.58 -19.66
CA ASN A 454 -13.19 -31.41 -20.15
C ASN A 454 -14.32 -30.60 -20.80
N LEU A 455 -14.36 -29.27 -20.63
CA LEU A 455 -15.46 -28.41 -21.06
C LEU A 455 -15.48 -28.21 -22.58
N GLY A 456 -14.31 -28.17 -23.22
CA GLY A 456 -14.16 -28.04 -24.68
C GLY A 456 -14.50 -26.65 -25.25
N THR A 457 -14.92 -25.70 -24.42
CA THR A 457 -15.22 -24.30 -24.73
C THR A 457 -14.50 -23.37 -23.75
N ASN A 458 -14.27 -22.12 -24.16
CA ASN A 458 -13.70 -21.10 -23.25
C ASN A 458 -14.74 -20.66 -22.21
N GLU A 459 -14.29 -20.43 -20.99
CA GLU A 459 -15.12 -20.02 -19.87
C GLU A 459 -14.27 -19.20 -18.87
N ASP A 460 -14.74 -18.02 -18.49
CA ASP A 460 -14.06 -17.14 -17.54
C ASP A 460 -14.20 -17.68 -16.11
N GLN A 461 -13.09 -17.69 -15.37
CA GLN A 461 -13.07 -18.26 -14.02
C GLN A 461 -13.02 -17.19 -12.94
N ILE A 462 -13.93 -17.28 -11.97
CA ILE A 462 -13.91 -16.49 -10.75
C ILE A 462 -13.80 -17.44 -9.56
N VAL A 463 -12.73 -17.33 -8.79
CA VAL A 463 -12.54 -18.07 -7.54
C VAL A 463 -12.83 -17.14 -6.38
N VAL A 464 -13.83 -17.46 -5.56
CA VAL A 464 -14.18 -16.70 -4.35
C VAL A 464 -13.86 -17.55 -3.14
N VAL A 465 -13.16 -16.98 -2.15
CA VAL A 465 -12.72 -17.69 -0.96
C VAL A 465 -13.19 -16.93 0.27
N PHE A 466 -13.98 -17.56 1.14
CA PHE A 466 -14.45 -16.98 2.39
C PHE A 466 -13.78 -17.68 3.56
N THR A 467 -12.88 -17.00 4.27
CA THR A 467 -12.07 -17.56 5.36
C THR A 467 -11.58 -16.46 6.31
N ASP A 468 -11.24 -16.83 7.53
CA ASP A 468 -10.54 -15.98 8.50
C ASP A 468 -9.00 -16.04 8.34
N GLY A 469 -8.51 -16.88 7.42
CA GLY A 469 -7.09 -17.05 7.11
C GLY A 469 -6.30 -17.89 8.11
N TYR A 470 -6.96 -18.51 9.11
CA TYR A 470 -6.30 -19.19 10.22
C TYR A 470 -5.78 -20.60 9.88
N GLU A 471 -4.93 -20.69 8.84
CA GLU A 471 -4.31 -21.95 8.40
C GLU A 471 -3.52 -22.65 9.52
N ASN A 472 -3.87 -23.90 9.82
CA ASN A 472 -3.24 -24.69 10.88
C ASN A 472 -3.21 -26.21 10.65
N SER A 473 -3.63 -26.71 9.47
CA SER A 473 -3.81 -28.16 9.26
C SER A 473 -3.51 -28.69 7.85
N SER A 474 -3.06 -27.87 6.90
CA SER A 474 -2.68 -28.32 5.55
C SER A 474 -1.40 -29.17 5.57
N THR A 475 -1.36 -30.20 4.72
CA THR A 475 -0.25 -31.17 4.64
C THR A 475 0.23 -31.47 3.22
N THR A 476 -0.55 -31.11 2.20
CA THR A 476 -0.27 -31.47 0.79
C THR A 476 0.30 -30.28 0.01
N TRP A 477 -0.30 -29.11 0.19
CA TRP A 477 0.07 -27.87 -0.48
C TRP A 477 0.87 -26.98 0.44
N SER A 478 2.09 -26.64 0.03
CA SER A 478 2.85 -25.57 0.69
C SER A 478 2.34 -24.21 0.23
N ARG A 479 2.49 -23.19 1.08
CA ARG A 479 2.10 -21.81 0.75
C ARG A 479 2.76 -21.31 -0.55
N SER A 480 4.03 -21.66 -0.76
CA SER A 480 4.78 -21.31 -1.97
C SER A 480 4.22 -22.00 -3.22
N ALA A 481 3.94 -23.31 -3.15
CA ALA A 481 3.39 -24.06 -4.27
C ALA A 481 1.99 -23.59 -4.65
N LEU A 482 1.16 -23.29 -3.65
CA LEU A 482 -0.18 -22.75 -3.87
C LEU A 482 -0.14 -21.36 -4.50
N PHE A 483 0.73 -20.46 -4.01
CA PHE A 483 0.88 -19.12 -4.57
C PHE A 483 1.30 -19.16 -6.04
N GLN A 484 2.28 -20.01 -6.38
CA GLN A 484 2.68 -20.22 -7.78
C GLN A 484 1.51 -20.73 -8.65
N ALA A 485 0.69 -21.64 -8.13
CA ALA A 485 -0.47 -22.16 -8.84
C ALA A 485 -1.53 -21.06 -9.08
N ILE A 486 -1.78 -20.21 -8.09
CA ILE A 486 -2.72 -19.07 -8.21
C ILE A 486 -2.21 -18.08 -9.26
N GLU A 487 -0.94 -17.69 -9.21
CA GLU A 487 -0.37 -16.72 -10.15
C GLU A 487 -0.35 -17.24 -11.60
N ALA A 488 -0.10 -18.54 -11.79
CA ALA A 488 -0.22 -19.16 -13.12
C ALA A 488 -1.63 -19.04 -13.69
N ARG A 489 -2.67 -19.13 -12.85
CA ARG A 489 -4.08 -19.06 -13.26
C ARG A 489 -4.57 -17.63 -13.43
N LYS A 490 -4.12 -16.68 -12.59
CA LYS A 490 -4.31 -15.25 -12.84
C LYS A 490 -3.71 -14.83 -14.19
N SER A 491 -2.52 -15.31 -14.50
CA SER A 491 -1.87 -15.09 -15.80
C SER A 491 -2.67 -15.70 -16.97
N ALA A 492 -3.47 -16.73 -16.71
CA ALA A 492 -4.40 -17.33 -17.66
C ALA A 492 -5.79 -16.66 -17.66
N GLY A 493 -5.97 -15.52 -16.98
CA GLY A 493 -7.21 -14.74 -16.97
C GLY A 493 -8.18 -15.04 -15.82
N TRP A 494 -7.80 -15.89 -14.85
CA TRP A 494 -8.68 -16.19 -13.71
C TRP A 494 -8.73 -15.02 -12.73
N THR A 495 -9.91 -14.73 -12.20
CA THR A 495 -10.13 -13.75 -11.14
C THR A 495 -10.18 -14.46 -9.78
N PHE A 496 -9.53 -13.88 -8.77
CA PHE A 496 -9.56 -14.39 -7.39
C PHE A 496 -10.09 -13.30 -6.46
N VAL A 497 -11.09 -13.64 -5.63
CA VAL A 497 -11.72 -12.76 -4.65
C VAL A 497 -11.60 -13.42 -3.28
N TYR A 498 -11.04 -12.70 -2.31
CA TYR A 498 -10.92 -13.17 -0.93
C TYR A 498 -11.85 -12.34 -0.04
N LEU A 499 -12.79 -13.01 0.60
CA LEU A 499 -13.73 -12.46 1.56
C LEU A 499 -13.23 -12.82 2.96
N GLY A 500 -12.73 -11.81 3.68
CA GLY A 500 -12.19 -11.98 5.03
C GLY A 500 -13.31 -12.02 6.07
N ALA A 501 -13.27 -13.01 6.94
CA ALA A 501 -14.23 -13.17 8.02
C ALA A 501 -13.83 -12.45 9.34
N ASN A 502 -12.56 -12.01 9.46
CA ASN A 502 -12.03 -11.32 10.63
C ASN A 502 -11.93 -9.80 10.43
N GLN A 503 -12.76 -9.04 11.15
CA GLN A 503 -12.62 -7.58 11.36
C GLN A 503 -11.69 -7.21 12.52
N ASP A 504 -11.19 -8.16 13.30
CA ASP A 504 -10.27 -7.88 14.42
C ASP A 504 -9.40 -9.13 14.69
N SER A 505 -8.12 -9.12 14.31
CA SER A 505 -7.03 -9.94 14.90
C SER A 505 -5.66 -9.47 14.42
#